data_AF-A2E3D9-F1
#
_entry.id   AF-A2E3D9-F1
#
_cell.length_a   1.000
_cell.length_b   1.000
_cell.length_c   1.000
_cell.angle_alpha   90.00
_cell.angle_beta   90.00
_cell.angle_gamma   90.00
#
_symmetry.space_group_name_H-M   'P 1'
#
loop_
_entity.id
_entity.type
_entity.pdbx_description
1 polymer ?
#
loop_
_entity_poly.entity_id
_entity_poly.type
_entity_poly.pdbx_seq_one_letter_code
_entity_poly.pdbx_strand_id
1 'polypeptide(L)'
;MEKMKDFDIKYFGAKPQPMYHNPKTEFRSTFMQFHDGAKLEIMTRPDTVDGEKQMTRTGFVHISMSLGSKEAVDEMAAKIKGDGYTLVSGPRTCGDGSYMACILDPEGNQIEMKI
;
A
#
# COMPACT_ATOMS: atom_id res chain seq x y z
N MET A 1 -5.58 -4.36 10.00
CA MET A 1 -4.39 -3.74 10.66
C MET A 1 -3.13 -4.60 10.67
N GLU A 2 -3.00 -5.70 11.44
CA GLU A 2 -1.69 -6.42 11.51
C GLU A 2 -1.22 -6.94 10.13
N LYS A 3 -2.12 -7.49 9.32
CA LYS A 3 -1.81 -7.88 7.93
C LYS A 3 -1.31 -6.72 7.06
N MET A 4 -1.84 -5.51 7.28
CA MET A 4 -1.39 -4.30 6.57
C MET A 4 0.01 -3.90 7.01
N LYS A 5 0.30 -3.93 8.32
CA LYS A 5 1.64 -3.67 8.86
C LYS A 5 2.66 -4.61 8.24
N ASP A 6 2.39 -5.90 8.31
CA ASP A 6 3.31 -6.93 7.83
C ASP A 6 3.56 -6.81 6.33
N PHE A 7 2.52 -6.45 5.57
CA PHE A 7 2.62 -6.17 4.15
C PHE A 7 3.56 -4.99 3.86
N ASP A 8 3.32 -3.83 4.48
CA ASP A 8 4.12 -2.63 4.27
C ASP A 8 5.57 -2.81 4.74
N ILE A 9 5.79 -3.56 5.84
CA ILE A 9 7.13 -3.93 6.31
C ILE A 9 7.83 -4.82 5.28
N LYS A 10 7.16 -5.88 4.80
CA LYS A 10 7.75 -6.90 3.93
C LYS A 10 8.09 -6.37 2.54
N TYR A 11 7.24 -5.53 1.96
CA TYR A 11 7.38 -5.09 0.56
C TYR A 11 7.93 -3.68 0.42
N PHE A 12 7.63 -2.78 1.34
CA PHE A 12 8.04 -1.38 1.23
C PHE A 12 9.04 -0.94 2.32
N GLY A 13 9.53 -1.89 3.13
CA GLY A 13 10.53 -1.62 4.17
C GLY A 13 10.03 -0.65 5.24
N ALA A 14 8.71 -0.56 5.42
CA ALA A 14 8.12 0.36 6.38
C ALA A 14 8.53 0.04 7.82
N LYS A 15 8.71 1.07 8.63
CA LYS A 15 9.02 0.97 10.06
C LYS A 15 7.80 1.39 10.87
N PRO A 16 7.09 0.45 11.51
CA PRO A 16 5.92 0.78 12.32
C PRO A 16 6.35 1.54 13.57
N GLN A 17 5.60 2.59 13.90
CA GLN A 17 5.73 3.30 15.17
C GLN A 17 4.94 2.58 16.28
N PRO A 18 5.18 2.90 17.57
CA PRO A 18 4.37 2.37 18.66
C PRO A 18 2.87 2.59 18.41
N MET A 19 2.07 1.55 18.63
CA MET A 19 0.63 1.60 18.42
C MET A 19 -0.03 2.53 19.43
N TYR A 20 -0.90 3.41 18.95
CA TYR A 20 -1.84 4.16 19.77
C TYR A 20 -3.14 3.37 19.97
N HIS A 21 -3.73 3.47 21.16
CA HIS A 21 -5.04 2.90 21.47
C HIS A 21 -5.86 3.87 22.32
N ASN A 22 -7.08 4.15 21.90
CA ASN A 22 -8.09 4.85 22.68
C ASN A 22 -9.14 3.86 23.20
N PRO A 23 -9.12 3.48 24.50
CA PRO A 23 -10.06 2.52 25.07
C PRO A 23 -11.53 2.97 25.10
N LYS A 24 -11.81 4.28 24.93
CA LYS A 24 -13.19 4.78 24.94
C LYS A 24 -13.89 4.54 23.61
N THR A 25 -13.15 4.56 22.51
CA THR A 25 -13.68 4.41 21.15
C THR A 25 -13.18 3.15 20.46
N GLU A 26 -12.32 2.38 21.12
CA GLU A 26 -11.60 1.21 20.59
C GLU A 26 -10.79 1.52 19.31
N PHE A 27 -10.49 2.80 19.07
CA PHE A 27 -9.65 3.25 17.97
C PHE A 27 -8.20 2.82 18.23
N ARG A 28 -7.59 2.19 17.23
CA ARG A 28 -6.18 1.82 17.22
C ARG A 28 -5.53 2.34 15.96
N SER A 29 -4.33 2.89 16.06
CA SER A 29 -3.55 3.27 14.88
C SER A 29 -2.06 3.12 15.08
N THR A 30 -1.33 3.02 13.99
CA THR A 30 0.14 3.15 13.97
C THR A 30 0.55 3.84 12.68
N PHE A 31 1.63 4.61 12.75
CA PHE A 31 2.26 5.20 11.58
C PHE A 31 3.31 4.25 11.02
N MET A 32 3.23 3.98 9.73
CA MET A 32 4.24 3.31 8.93
C MET A 32 5.17 4.38 8.36
N GLN A 33 6.42 4.39 8.82
CA GLN A 33 7.45 5.32 8.34
C GLN A 33 8.31 4.65 7.27
N PHE A 34 8.40 5.27 6.10
CA PHE A 34 9.29 4.83 5.01
C PHE A 34 10.67 5.50 5.13
N HIS A 35 11.57 5.19 4.19
CA HIS A 35 12.92 5.76 4.16
C HIS A 35 12.89 7.30 4.19
N ASP A 36 12.01 7.90 3.39
CA ASP A 36 11.77 9.33 3.31
C ASP A 36 10.29 9.63 2.98
N GLY A 37 9.96 10.92 2.88
CA GLY A 37 8.63 11.37 2.46
C GLY A 37 7.53 11.21 3.52
N ALA A 38 6.33 10.86 3.05
CA ALA A 38 5.14 10.77 3.87
C ALA A 38 5.16 9.54 4.80
N LYS A 39 4.34 9.58 5.85
CA LYS A 39 4.01 8.41 6.67
C LYS A 39 2.62 7.93 6.28
N LEU A 40 2.40 6.62 6.31
CA LEU A 40 1.07 6.03 6.16
C LEU A 40 0.51 5.70 7.54
N GLU A 41 -0.57 6.34 7.94
CA GLU A 41 -1.31 5.91 9.12
C GLU A 41 -2.24 4.77 8.73
N ILE A 42 -2.09 3.63 9.40
CA ILE A 42 -3.07 2.55 9.36
C ILE A 42 -3.87 2.58 10.65
N MET A 43 -5.17 2.38 10.55
CA MET A 43 -6.07 2.50 11.69
C MET A 43 -7.19 1.47 11.64
N THR A 44 -7.78 1.20 12.80
CA THR A 44 -8.98 0.37 12.93
C THR A 44 -9.84 0.90 14.06
N ARG A 45 -11.17 0.81 13.88
CA ARG A 45 -12.17 1.13 14.89
C ARG A 45 -13.37 0.20 14.70
N PRO A 46 -14.15 -0.16 15.74
CA PRO A 46 -15.24 -1.13 15.59
C PRO A 46 -16.36 -0.73 14.63
N ASP A 47 -16.55 0.57 14.38
CA ASP A 47 -17.56 1.12 13.49
C ASP A 47 -17.01 1.46 12.08
N THR A 48 -15.78 1.04 11.76
CA THR A 48 -15.23 1.18 10.40
C THR A 48 -16.02 0.31 9.44
N VAL A 49 -16.47 0.90 8.33
CA VAL A 49 -17.20 0.19 7.28
C VAL A 49 -16.20 -0.29 6.22
N ASP A 50 -16.19 -1.59 5.95
CA ASP A 50 -15.46 -2.16 4.82
C ASP A 50 -16.31 -2.05 3.55
N GLY A 51 -16.14 -0.94 2.84
CA GLY A 51 -16.83 -0.68 1.58
C GLY A 51 -16.15 -1.34 0.38
N GLU A 52 -16.92 -1.50 -0.69
CA GLU A 52 -16.39 -1.98 -1.96
C GLU A 52 -15.38 -0.97 -2.55
N LYS A 53 -14.18 -1.48 -2.88
CA LYS A 53 -13.08 -0.66 -3.41
C LYS A 53 -13.08 -0.73 -4.92
N GLN A 54 -14.07 -0.09 -5.55
CA GLN A 54 -14.13 0.05 -7.01
C GLN A 54 -12.82 0.62 -7.56
N MET A 55 -12.27 0.02 -8.63
CA MET A 55 -10.96 0.36 -9.18
C MET A 55 -10.93 1.81 -9.69
N THR A 56 -11.97 2.22 -10.41
CA THR A 56 -12.12 3.58 -10.92
C THR A 56 -13.24 4.28 -10.16
N ARG A 57 -12.87 5.22 -9.29
CA ARG A 57 -13.80 6.00 -8.47
C ARG A 57 -13.29 7.42 -8.27
N THR A 58 -14.17 8.36 -7.96
CA THR A 58 -13.78 9.71 -7.53
C THR A 58 -13.33 9.70 -6.08
N GLY A 59 -12.48 10.65 -5.69
CA GLY A 59 -11.93 10.76 -4.33
C GLY A 59 -10.54 10.13 -4.21
N PHE A 60 -10.23 9.52 -3.07
CA PHE A 60 -8.95 8.85 -2.85
C PHE A 60 -8.89 7.51 -3.58
N VAL A 61 -8.18 7.48 -4.72
CA VAL A 61 -8.14 6.33 -5.62
C VAL A 61 -7.04 5.34 -5.24
N HIS A 62 -5.82 5.83 -5.06
CA HIS A 62 -4.64 5.02 -4.76
C HIS A 62 -3.52 5.87 -4.12
N ILE A 63 -2.50 5.18 -3.62
CA ILE A 63 -1.18 5.75 -3.31
C ILE A 63 -0.15 5.25 -4.31
N SER A 64 0.99 5.94 -4.38
CA SER A 64 2.09 5.56 -5.26
C SER A 64 3.41 5.53 -4.48
N MET A 65 4.16 4.43 -4.64
CA MET A 65 5.45 4.17 -4.01
C MET A 65 6.54 4.27 -5.08
N SER A 66 7.55 5.11 -4.85
CA SER A 66 8.75 5.18 -5.70
C SER A 66 9.78 4.14 -5.26
N LEU A 67 10.29 3.38 -6.22
CA LEU A 67 11.26 2.29 -6.01
C LEU A 67 12.61 2.59 -6.67
N GLY A 68 12.74 3.71 -7.40
CA GLY A 68 14.00 4.24 -7.89
C GLY A 68 14.55 3.62 -9.18
N SER A 69 14.08 2.44 -9.60
CA SER A 69 14.47 1.84 -10.88
C SER A 69 13.40 0.92 -11.49
N LYS A 70 13.55 0.60 -12.78
CA LYS A 70 12.66 -0.36 -13.48
C LYS A 70 12.79 -1.75 -12.89
N GLU A 71 14.02 -2.16 -12.61
CA GLU A 71 14.36 -3.47 -12.07
C GLU A 71 13.71 -3.67 -10.70
N ALA A 72 13.73 -2.63 -9.85
CA ALA A 72 13.07 -2.67 -8.55
C ALA A 72 11.54 -2.82 -8.67
N VAL A 73 10.92 -2.15 -9.66
CA VAL A 73 9.48 -2.31 -9.97
C VAL A 73 9.18 -3.73 -10.45
N ASP A 74 10.00 -4.27 -11.34
CA ASP A 74 9.82 -5.62 -11.91
C ASP A 74 9.95 -6.70 -10.84
N GLU A 75 11.01 -6.63 -10.03
CA GLU A 75 11.27 -7.57 -8.92
C GLU A 75 10.17 -7.51 -7.87
N MET A 76 9.75 -6.30 -7.48
CA MET A 76 8.69 -6.12 -6.49
C MET A 76 7.35 -6.67 -6.99
N ALA A 77 6.98 -6.36 -8.23
CA ALA A 77 5.75 -6.86 -8.84
C ALA A 77 5.75 -8.40 -8.94
N ALA A 78 6.87 -9.00 -9.35
CA ALA A 78 7.02 -10.45 -9.40
C ALA A 78 6.91 -11.10 -8.02
N LYS A 79 7.58 -10.51 -7.01
CA LYS A 79 7.55 -11.00 -5.63
C LYS A 79 6.15 -10.93 -5.02
N ILE A 80 5.48 -9.78 -5.10
CA ILE A 80 4.12 -9.58 -4.59
C ILE A 80 3.14 -10.55 -5.24
N LYS A 81 3.22 -10.71 -6.57
CA LYS A 81 2.38 -11.67 -7.31
C LYS A 81 2.68 -13.12 -6.90
N GLY A 82 3.96 -13.47 -6.77
CA GLY A 82 4.40 -14.81 -6.34
C GLY A 82 3.91 -15.18 -4.94
N ASP A 83 3.78 -14.19 -4.06
CA ASP A 83 3.23 -14.33 -2.71
C ASP A 83 1.68 -14.37 -2.67
N GLY A 84 1.01 -14.30 -3.83
CA GLY A 84 -0.44 -14.49 -3.97
C GLY A 84 -1.28 -13.22 -3.98
N TYR A 85 -0.67 -12.03 -4.01
CA TYR A 85 -1.38 -10.76 -4.12
C TYR A 85 -1.74 -10.42 -5.57
N THR A 86 -2.77 -9.59 -5.74
CA THR A 86 -3.27 -9.21 -7.07
C THR A 86 -2.37 -8.18 -7.73
N LEU A 87 -1.83 -8.54 -8.90
CA LEU A 87 -1.20 -7.62 -9.84
C LEU A 87 -2.26 -7.11 -10.82
N VAL A 88 -2.77 -5.89 -10.59
CA VAL A 88 -3.81 -5.26 -11.42
C VAL A 88 -3.24 -4.89 -12.79
N SER A 89 -2.03 -4.33 -12.80
CA SER A 89 -1.31 -3.97 -14.02
C SER A 89 0.16 -4.31 -13.86
N GLY A 90 0.70 -5.10 -14.79
CA GLY A 90 2.13 -5.44 -14.79
C GLY A 90 3.02 -4.23 -15.09
N PRO A 91 4.33 -4.35 -14.85
CA PRO A 91 5.30 -3.32 -15.16
C PRO A 91 5.23 -2.87 -16.63
N ARG A 92 5.09 -1.56 -16.86
CA ARG A 92 4.95 -0.97 -18.19
C ARG A 92 5.32 0.51 -18.18
N THR A 93 5.67 1.02 -19.36
CA THR A 93 5.75 2.48 -19.59
C THR A 93 4.35 3.03 -19.88
N CYS A 94 3.95 4.06 -19.15
CA CYS A 94 2.72 4.82 -19.33
C CYS A 94 2.83 5.86 -20.45
N GLY A 95 1.69 6.43 -20.86
CA GLY A 95 1.64 7.42 -21.95
C GLY A 95 2.37 8.74 -21.63
N ASP A 96 2.64 9.01 -20.36
CA ASP A 96 3.43 10.16 -19.89
C ASP A 96 4.94 9.86 -19.80
N GLY A 97 5.37 8.65 -20.18
CA GLY A 97 6.77 8.21 -20.13
C GLY A 97 7.20 7.65 -18.77
N SER A 98 6.36 7.67 -17.75
CA SER A 98 6.65 7.04 -16.45
C SER A 98 6.61 5.51 -16.55
N TYR A 99 7.42 4.80 -15.76
CA TYR A 99 7.36 3.34 -15.68
C TYR A 99 6.73 2.93 -14.35
N MET A 100 5.73 2.05 -14.40
CA MET A 100 4.97 1.64 -13.23
C MET A 100 4.36 0.24 -13.33
N ALA A 101 4.02 -0.33 -12.18
CA ALA A 101 3.12 -1.46 -11.99
C ALA A 101 2.03 -1.08 -10.96
N CYS A 102 0.89 -1.78 -10.94
CA CYS A 102 -0.18 -1.55 -9.97
C CYS A 102 -0.61 -2.87 -9.32
N ILE A 103 -0.68 -2.88 -7.99
CA ILE A 103 -1.05 -4.04 -7.17
C ILE A 103 -2.20 -3.68 -6.22
N LEU A 104 -2.82 -4.70 -5.62
CA LEU A 104 -3.71 -4.54 -4.48
C LEU A 104 -3.03 -4.99 -3.18
N ASP A 105 -3.21 -4.18 -2.14
CA ASP A 105 -2.81 -4.54 -0.78
C ASP A 105 -3.77 -5.60 -0.17
N PRO A 106 -3.51 -6.10 1.06
CA PRO A 106 -4.36 -7.10 1.72
C PRO A 106 -5.83 -6.70 1.90
N GLU A 107 -6.15 -5.41 1.89
CA GLU A 107 -7.50 -4.86 2.08
C GLU A 107 -8.14 -4.42 0.75
N GLY A 108 -7.46 -4.62 -0.39
CA GLY A 108 -7.95 -4.30 -1.73
C GLY A 108 -7.71 -2.85 -2.15
N ASN A 109 -6.85 -2.10 -1.47
CA ASN A 109 -6.48 -0.75 -1.88
C ASN A 109 -5.41 -0.82 -2.98
N GLN A 110 -5.50 0.10 -3.95
CA GLN A 110 -4.56 0.20 -5.04
C GLN A 110 -3.27 0.87 -4.60
N ILE A 111 -2.15 0.25 -4.95
CA ILE A 111 -0.81 0.82 -4.79
C ILE A 111 -0.10 0.76 -6.15
N GLU A 112 0.25 1.93 -6.68
CA GLU A 112 1.16 2.03 -7.81
C GLU A 112 2.60 1.96 -7.33
N MET A 113 3.43 1.18 -8.02
CA MET A 113 4.86 1.12 -7.83
C MET A 113 5.51 1.76 -9.05
N LYS A 114 6.27 2.82 -8.86
CA LYS A 114 6.90 3.60 -9.94
C LYS A 114 8.40 3.77 -9.71
N ILE A 115 9.10 4.25 -10.73
CA ILE A 115 10.48 4.73 -10.59
C ILE A 115 10.46 6.00 -9.73
#